data_AF-A0A3S2P6S9-F1
#
_entry.id   AF-A0A3S2P6S9-F1
#
_cell.length_a   1.000
_cell.length_b   1.000
_cell.length_c   1.000
_cell.angle_alpha   90.00
_cell.angle_beta   90.00
_cell.angle_gamma   90.00
#
_symmetry.space_group_name_H-M   'P 1'
#
loop_
_entity.id
_entity.type
_entity.pdbx_description
1 polymer ?
#
loop_
_entity_poly.entity_id
_entity_poly.type
_entity_poly.pdbx_seq_one_letter_code
_entity_poly.pdbx_strand_id
1 'polypeptide(L)'
;MGGRTDRGQDLSEDSKERAPFHFIKAACASERLHTTKFKMSQVSPQRQRGVCLLLLLHTCTAMVMLPNSTGWEKILDKYLDEDGDWWEAKQRGKRAITDSDAQLIVDLHNKLRGQVYPPASNMEYMVWDTELERSAEEWAETCLWEHGPAGLLPQIGQNLGAHWGRYRPPTFHVQAWYDEVKDYAFPYPQECNPYCPFRCSGPVCTHYTQLVWATSSRIGCAINLCHNMDVWGQIWAKAVYLVCNYSPKGNWWGHAPYKHGTPCSACPPSYGGGCRDNLCYKDDSPYSQFEETEENNFIEPETPLSAKPWSRASNPAPPGLPTPTRAPSNAPIEDLQKNEVVNTQQMSQLLTCDTKLRDQCKGTPCNRYECPAGCLDAKGKVVGTIYYEMHSSVCRAGLHAGVIDNDGGWLDVTRQGRKDFFIKSNKNSVQSLGKYQSANSFTISKVAVKAITCDTTVAQLCPYEKPATHCPRLYCPRNCLEDNPHISRVIGTKIYSDKSSICRAAIHAGVIRNDSGGYIDVMPVEKRRHYTASNQNGIFSESLQNPPGGRAFRVFAVI
;
A
#
# COMPACT_ATOMS: atom_id res chain seq x y z
N MET A 1 -74.40 -39.47 1.63
CA MET A 1 -73.43 -38.55 2.26
C MET A 1 -72.88 -37.69 1.12
N GLY A 2 -73.49 -36.55 0.75
CA GLY A 2 -73.39 -35.25 1.44
C GLY A 2 -71.95 -34.76 1.38
N GLY A 3 -71.54 -33.67 0.71
CA GLY A 3 -72.18 -32.61 -0.06
C GLY A 3 -71.15 -31.48 -0.25
N ARG A 4 -71.41 -30.57 -1.21
CA ARG A 4 -70.78 -29.24 -1.47
C ARG A 4 -69.35 -29.22 -2.03
N THR A 5 -69.09 -28.80 -3.29
CA THR A 5 -69.31 -27.51 -4.02
C THR A 5 -68.29 -26.41 -3.72
N ASP A 6 -67.50 -26.12 -4.76
CA ASP A 6 -67.29 -24.81 -5.41
C ASP A 6 -66.51 -23.64 -4.79
N ARG A 7 -65.85 -22.94 -5.75
CA ARG A 7 -65.39 -21.53 -5.84
C ARG A 7 -64.03 -21.21 -5.19
N GLY A 8 -63.05 -20.62 -5.87
CA GLY A 8 -63.02 -19.88 -7.14
C GLY A 8 -63.21 -18.37 -6.93
N GLN A 9 -62.11 -17.61 -7.03
CA GLN A 9 -61.92 -16.16 -7.25
C GLN A 9 -60.42 -15.90 -6.96
N ASP A 10 -59.50 -15.57 -7.86
CA ASP A 10 -59.42 -14.69 -9.05
C ASP A 10 -59.40 -13.18 -8.75
N LEU A 11 -58.49 -12.49 -9.47
CA LEU A 11 -58.16 -11.04 -9.52
C LEU A 11 -57.24 -10.50 -8.40
N SER A 12 -56.26 -9.61 -8.59
CA SER A 12 -55.53 -9.01 -9.73
C SER A 12 -54.56 -7.97 -9.10
N GLU A 13 -53.56 -7.49 -9.86
CA GLU A 13 -52.73 -6.27 -9.60
C GLU A 13 -51.69 -6.39 -8.44
N ASP A 14 -50.45 -5.88 -8.51
CA ASP A 14 -49.78 -5.02 -9.46
C ASP A 14 -48.25 -5.06 -9.24
N SER A 15 -47.51 -4.77 -10.32
CA SER A 15 -46.19 -4.14 -10.43
C SER A 15 -45.15 -4.14 -9.28
N LYS A 16 -43.92 -4.61 -9.58
CA LYS A 16 -42.71 -3.75 -9.63
C LYS A 16 -41.44 -4.46 -10.13
N GLU A 17 -41.07 -4.06 -11.35
CA GLU A 17 -39.73 -3.72 -11.84
C GLU A 17 -38.57 -4.72 -11.66
N ARG A 18 -38.43 -5.58 -12.66
CA ARG A 18 -37.14 -6.01 -13.20
C ARG A 18 -36.54 -4.82 -13.97
N ALA A 19 -35.52 -4.17 -13.42
CA ALA A 19 -34.78 -3.15 -14.16
C ALA A 19 -33.84 -3.82 -15.20
N PRO A 20 -33.77 -3.35 -16.46
CA PRO A 20 -33.01 -3.99 -17.52
C PRO A 20 -31.56 -3.47 -17.56
N PHE A 21 -30.61 -4.38 -17.78
CA PHE A 21 -29.28 -4.03 -18.29
C PHE A 21 -29.43 -3.52 -19.73
N HIS A 22 -29.58 -2.21 -19.89
CA HIS A 22 -29.53 -1.56 -21.20
C HIS A 22 -28.11 -1.06 -21.47
N PHE A 23 -27.47 -1.70 -22.46
CA PHE A 23 -26.36 -1.14 -23.22
C PHE A 23 -26.74 0.24 -23.77
N ILE A 24 -25.96 1.27 -23.45
CA ILE A 24 -26.02 2.57 -24.14
C ILE A 24 -24.71 2.76 -24.88
N LYS A 25 -24.83 2.77 -26.22
CA LYS A 25 -23.82 3.19 -27.18
C LYS A 25 -23.63 4.71 -27.07
N ALA A 26 -22.40 5.19 -27.00
CA ALA A 26 -22.08 6.60 -27.21
C ALA A 26 -20.90 6.76 -28.17
N ALA A 27 -21.05 7.70 -29.09
CA ALA A 27 -20.22 7.93 -30.25
C ALA A 27 -18.96 8.76 -29.93
N CYS A 28 -17.86 8.38 -30.56
CA CYS A 28 -16.66 9.21 -30.63
C CYS A 28 -16.88 10.32 -31.67
N ALA A 29 -16.86 11.59 -31.26
CA ALA A 29 -16.81 12.72 -32.17
C ALA A 29 -15.45 12.71 -32.90
N SER A 30 -15.48 12.50 -34.22
CA SER A 30 -14.34 12.67 -35.11
C SER A 30 -14.58 13.91 -35.94
N GLU A 31 -13.88 15.00 -35.65
CA GLU A 31 -13.76 16.12 -36.58
C GLU A 31 -12.77 15.75 -37.68
N ARG A 32 -13.29 15.50 -38.89
CA ARG A 32 -12.51 15.63 -40.13
C ARG A 32 -13.01 16.85 -40.89
N LEU A 33 -12.11 17.80 -41.13
CA LEU A 33 -12.31 18.88 -42.09
C LEU A 33 -12.63 18.29 -43.47
N HIS A 34 -13.83 18.56 -43.97
CA HIS A 34 -14.11 18.53 -45.40
C HIS A 34 -14.17 19.98 -45.90
N THR A 35 -13.21 20.31 -46.75
CA THR A 35 -13.19 21.54 -47.53
C THR A 35 -14.25 21.46 -48.65
N THR A 36 -15.37 22.15 -48.45
CA THR A 36 -16.30 22.47 -49.54
C THR A 36 -16.47 23.98 -49.62
N LYS A 37 -15.86 24.56 -50.67
CA LYS A 37 -16.06 25.94 -51.12
C LYS A 37 -17.52 26.15 -51.49
N PHE A 38 -18.20 27.14 -50.91
CA PHE A 38 -19.32 27.80 -51.57
C PHE A 38 -19.36 29.30 -51.29
N LYS A 39 -19.66 30.02 -52.38
CA LYS A 39 -19.66 31.47 -52.65
C LYS A 39 -20.40 32.34 -51.63
N MET A 40 -19.79 33.47 -51.30
CA MET A 40 -20.47 34.69 -50.82
C MET A 40 -21.46 35.20 -51.88
N SER A 41 -22.66 35.55 -51.43
CA SER A 41 -23.45 36.61 -52.05
C SER A 41 -24.03 37.51 -50.98
N GLN A 42 -23.80 38.81 -51.19
CA GLN A 42 -24.22 39.97 -50.42
C GLN A 42 -25.75 40.07 -50.30
N VAL A 43 -26.28 40.68 -49.24
CA VAL A 43 -27.17 41.87 -49.26
C VAL A 43 -27.27 42.46 -47.84
N SER A 44 -27.14 43.79 -47.75
CA SER A 44 -27.66 44.66 -46.68
C SER A 44 -28.29 45.89 -47.38
N PRO A 45 -28.87 46.93 -46.72
CA PRO A 45 -29.51 47.07 -45.40
C PRO A 45 -30.84 47.90 -45.49
N GLN A 46 -31.33 48.43 -44.34
CA GLN A 46 -32.33 49.51 -44.07
C GLN A 46 -33.63 49.02 -43.41
N ARG A 47 -34.28 49.69 -42.43
CA ARG A 47 -34.15 51.03 -41.79
C ARG A 47 -35.06 51.07 -40.52
N GLN A 48 -34.59 51.73 -39.44
CA GLN A 48 -35.30 52.69 -38.52
C GLN A 48 -36.59 52.23 -37.76
N ARG A 49 -36.97 52.66 -36.53
CA ARG A 49 -36.53 53.65 -35.52
C ARG A 49 -37.43 53.53 -34.25
N GLY A 50 -36.84 53.76 -33.06
CA GLY A 50 -37.45 54.42 -31.87
C GLY A 50 -38.29 53.56 -30.90
N VAL A 51 -38.12 53.61 -29.58
CA VAL A 51 -38.07 54.78 -28.68
C VAL A 51 -37.14 54.56 -27.48
N CYS A 52 -36.52 55.66 -27.05
CA CYS A 52 -35.57 55.83 -25.95
C CYS A 52 -36.21 55.96 -24.55
N LEU A 53 -35.44 55.47 -23.56
CA LEU A 53 -35.16 56.02 -22.22
C LEU A 53 -36.30 56.36 -21.26
N LEU A 54 -36.31 55.68 -20.11
CA LEU A 54 -35.81 56.23 -18.83
C LEU A 54 -35.85 55.16 -17.73
N LEU A 55 -34.68 54.71 -17.26
CA LEU A 55 -34.25 54.75 -15.86
C LEU A 55 -32.86 54.12 -15.72
N LEU A 56 -31.98 54.89 -15.10
CA LEU A 56 -30.57 54.64 -14.85
C LEU A 56 -30.35 53.77 -13.60
N LEU A 57 -29.23 53.03 -13.62
CA LEU A 57 -28.39 52.62 -12.48
C LEU A 57 -28.94 51.55 -11.51
N HIS A 58 -28.59 50.29 -11.77
CA HIS A 58 -27.80 49.41 -10.88
C HIS A 58 -27.89 47.97 -11.41
N THR A 59 -26.81 47.44 -12.00
CA THR A 59 -26.40 46.05 -11.74
C THR A 59 -24.93 45.91 -12.10
N CYS A 60 -24.18 45.64 -11.04
CA CYS A 60 -22.74 45.53 -10.98
C CYS A 60 -22.20 44.41 -11.89
N THR A 61 -21.06 44.72 -12.48
CA THR A 61 -19.86 43.88 -12.49
C THR A 61 -20.00 42.54 -11.74
N ALA A 62 -20.16 41.47 -12.52
CA ALA A 62 -19.67 40.14 -12.17
C ALA A 62 -19.17 39.47 -13.46
N MET A 63 -18.20 40.11 -14.13
CA MET A 63 -17.18 39.33 -14.82
C MET A 63 -16.50 38.52 -13.73
N VAL A 64 -16.87 37.24 -13.61
CA VAL A 64 -16.04 36.27 -12.91
C VAL A 64 -14.77 36.16 -13.74
N MET A 65 -13.79 36.99 -13.37
CA MET A 65 -12.41 36.84 -13.77
C MET A 65 -11.97 35.45 -13.30
N LEU A 66 -11.88 34.51 -14.23
CA LEU A 66 -11.07 33.31 -14.03
C LEU A 66 -9.63 33.78 -13.77
N PRO A 67 -9.01 33.50 -12.61
CA PRO A 67 -7.63 33.90 -12.41
C PRO A 67 -6.69 32.97 -13.22
N ASN A 68 -5.87 33.61 -14.07
CA ASN A 68 -4.58 33.17 -14.61
C ASN A 68 -4.46 31.75 -15.21
N SER A 69 -4.58 31.65 -16.54
CA SER A 69 -4.26 30.46 -17.36
C SER A 69 -2.76 30.25 -17.66
N THR A 70 -1.87 31.10 -17.15
CA THR A 70 -0.44 31.12 -17.55
C THR A 70 0.36 29.89 -17.09
N GLY A 71 -0.15 29.12 -16.12
CA GLY A 71 0.43 27.85 -15.70
C GLY A 71 -0.02 26.64 -16.52
N TRP A 72 -1.18 26.73 -17.18
CA TRP A 72 -1.73 25.67 -18.04
C TRP A 72 -1.01 25.61 -19.37
N GLU A 73 -0.78 26.77 -19.99
CA GLU A 73 -0.01 26.89 -21.22
C GLU A 73 1.41 26.38 -21.03
N LYS A 74 2.14 26.72 -19.95
CA LYS A 74 3.51 26.20 -19.73
C LYS A 74 3.62 24.69 -19.53
N ILE A 75 2.60 24.05 -18.94
CA ILE A 75 2.60 22.59 -18.73
C ILE A 75 2.19 21.87 -20.01
N LEU A 76 1.30 22.45 -20.82
CA LEU A 76 0.94 21.91 -22.14
C LEU A 76 1.97 22.25 -23.24
N ASP A 77 2.60 23.43 -23.21
CA ASP A 77 3.65 23.89 -24.15
C ASP A 77 4.91 23.04 -24.08
N LYS A 78 5.27 22.57 -22.87
CA LYS A 78 6.35 21.60 -22.70
C LYS A 78 6.14 20.32 -23.54
N TYR A 79 4.93 20.10 -24.06
CA TYR A 79 4.56 18.98 -24.92
C TYR A 79 4.05 19.37 -26.32
N LEU A 80 3.91 20.67 -26.63
CA LEU A 80 3.43 21.13 -27.94
C LEU A 80 4.54 21.69 -28.84
N ASP A 81 5.68 22.08 -28.28
CA ASP A 81 6.87 22.46 -29.05
C ASP A 81 7.96 21.39 -28.96
N GLU A 82 7.97 20.46 -29.93
CA GLU A 82 9.21 19.91 -30.52
C GLU A 82 8.84 19.08 -31.76
N ASP A 83 8.64 19.76 -32.89
CA ASP A 83 8.73 19.18 -34.24
C ASP A 83 10.21 18.88 -34.59
N GLY A 84 10.88 18.08 -33.74
CA GLY A 84 12.27 17.68 -33.89
C GLY A 84 12.39 16.16 -34.06
N ASP A 85 13.18 15.73 -35.03
CA ASP A 85 13.40 14.35 -35.46
C ASP A 85 13.68 13.34 -34.31
N TRP A 86 12.63 12.64 -33.84
CA TRP A 86 12.74 11.54 -32.85
C TRP A 86 12.49 10.14 -33.46
N TRP A 87 12.79 9.95 -34.75
CA TRP A 87 12.55 8.67 -35.44
C TRP A 87 13.68 7.63 -35.37
N GLU A 88 14.67 7.77 -34.48
CA GLU A 88 15.49 6.59 -34.14
C GLU A 88 14.69 5.65 -33.23
N ALA A 89 13.96 4.76 -33.89
CA ALA A 89 13.23 3.65 -33.32
C ALA A 89 14.08 2.85 -32.33
N LYS A 90 13.97 3.17 -31.03
CA LYS A 90 14.36 2.23 -29.98
C LYS A 90 13.47 0.99 -30.08
N GLN A 91 14.17 -0.14 -30.12
CA GLN A 91 13.69 -1.50 -30.32
C GLN A 91 12.37 -1.84 -29.62
N ARG A 92 11.56 -2.68 -30.28
CA ARG A 92 10.29 -3.26 -29.82
C ARG A 92 10.43 -3.90 -28.43
N GLY A 93 10.12 -3.14 -27.39
CA GLY A 93 9.78 -3.61 -26.05
C GLY A 93 8.36 -3.19 -25.70
N LYS A 94 7.70 -3.90 -24.78
CA LYS A 94 6.38 -3.54 -24.23
C LYS A 94 6.33 -2.04 -23.93
N ARG A 95 5.26 -1.35 -24.34
CA ARG A 95 5.09 0.08 -24.06
C ARG A 95 4.71 0.21 -22.59
N ALA A 96 5.69 0.23 -21.69
CA ALA A 96 5.47 0.44 -20.26
C ALA A 96 5.32 1.95 -19.97
N ILE A 97 4.60 2.28 -18.89
CA ILE A 97 4.59 3.65 -18.36
C ILE A 97 6.00 3.94 -17.83
N THR A 98 6.62 5.04 -18.25
CA THR A 98 7.93 5.45 -17.74
C THR A 98 7.78 6.11 -16.37
N ASP A 99 8.84 6.14 -15.55
CA ASP A 99 8.81 6.87 -14.27
C ASP A 99 8.41 8.34 -14.44
N SER A 100 8.82 8.95 -15.56
CA SER A 100 8.41 10.31 -15.92
C SER A 100 6.90 10.40 -16.20
N ASP A 101 6.34 9.46 -16.95
CA ASP A 101 4.89 9.42 -17.23
C ASP A 101 4.08 9.15 -15.96
N ALA A 102 4.56 8.24 -15.08
CA ALA A 102 3.95 7.96 -13.79
C ALA A 102 3.87 9.23 -12.93
N GLN A 103 4.97 10.00 -12.85
CA GLN A 103 4.98 11.26 -12.13
C GLN A 103 4.00 12.28 -12.73
N LEU A 104 3.94 12.39 -14.06
CA LEU A 104 3.00 13.30 -14.74
C LEU A 104 1.53 12.92 -14.49
N ILE A 105 1.22 11.63 -14.42
CA ILE A 105 -0.11 11.15 -14.06
C ILE A 105 -0.45 11.61 -12.64
N VAL A 106 0.43 11.39 -11.66
CA VAL A 106 0.20 11.79 -10.26
C VAL A 106 0.08 13.30 -10.12
N ASP A 107 0.98 14.06 -10.75
CA ASP A 107 0.98 15.52 -10.71
C ASP A 107 -0.31 16.10 -11.30
N LEU A 108 -0.77 15.55 -12.43
CA LEU A 108 -2.03 15.97 -13.04
C LEU A 108 -3.23 15.61 -12.16
N HIS A 109 -3.27 14.40 -11.58
CA HIS A 109 -4.32 14.02 -10.63
C HIS A 109 -4.38 14.99 -9.45
N ASN A 110 -3.25 15.26 -8.81
CA ASN A 110 -3.19 16.17 -7.65
C ASN A 110 -3.57 17.60 -8.03
N LYS A 111 -3.08 18.12 -9.15
CA LYS A 111 -3.46 19.44 -9.65
C LYS A 111 -4.97 19.57 -9.83
N LEU A 112 -5.58 18.58 -10.49
CA LEU A 112 -7.03 18.57 -10.75
C LEU A 112 -7.84 18.42 -9.46
N ARG A 113 -7.40 17.55 -8.54
CA ARG A 113 -8.00 17.36 -7.20
C ARG A 113 -7.97 18.64 -6.36
N GLY A 114 -6.91 19.43 -6.46
CA GLY A 114 -6.76 20.71 -5.75
C GLY A 114 -7.60 21.87 -6.34
N GLN A 115 -8.22 21.66 -7.51
CA GLN A 115 -8.93 22.69 -8.27
C GLN A 115 -10.43 22.40 -8.44
N VAL A 116 -10.95 21.39 -7.74
CA VAL A 116 -12.36 21.01 -7.84
C VAL A 116 -13.30 22.13 -7.38
N TYR A 117 -14.45 22.22 -8.05
CA TYR A 117 -15.56 23.06 -7.63
C TYR A 117 -16.82 22.19 -7.46
N PRO A 118 -17.53 22.29 -6.32
CA PRO A 118 -17.23 23.15 -5.17
C PRO A 118 -15.98 22.68 -4.41
N PRO A 119 -15.30 23.55 -3.61
CA PRO A 119 -14.02 23.22 -2.99
C PRO A 119 -14.15 22.08 -1.97
N ALA A 120 -13.09 21.27 -1.89
CA ALA A 120 -13.02 20.09 -1.04
C ALA A 120 -12.25 20.34 0.25
N SER A 121 -12.86 20.03 1.39
CA SER A 121 -12.25 20.20 2.72
C SER A 121 -11.33 19.07 3.15
N ASN A 122 -11.44 17.89 2.54
CA ASN A 122 -10.76 16.66 2.98
C ASN A 122 -10.01 15.94 1.84
N MET A 123 -9.65 16.65 0.78
CA MET A 123 -9.03 16.04 -0.41
C MET A 123 -7.61 15.56 -0.10
N GLU A 124 -7.38 14.25 -0.09
CA GLU A 124 -6.05 13.69 0.22
C GLU A 124 -5.07 13.83 -0.94
N TYR A 125 -3.79 14.08 -0.64
CA TYR A 125 -2.73 14.03 -1.63
C TYR A 125 -2.52 12.60 -2.14
N MET A 126 -2.44 12.45 -3.46
CA MET A 126 -2.29 11.17 -4.14
C MET A 126 -0.82 10.86 -4.41
N VAL A 127 -0.39 9.62 -4.17
CA VAL A 127 0.95 9.12 -4.47
C VAL A 127 0.91 7.90 -5.40
N TRP A 128 2.00 7.64 -6.13
CA TRP A 128 2.13 6.43 -6.93
C TRP A 128 2.26 5.18 -6.04
N ASP A 129 1.65 4.08 -6.46
CA ASP A 129 1.71 2.78 -5.78
C ASP A 129 2.03 1.68 -6.79
N THR A 130 3.20 1.07 -6.62
CA THR A 130 3.76 0.09 -7.55
C THR A 130 3.01 -1.25 -7.55
N GLU A 131 2.27 -1.58 -6.49
CA GLU A 131 1.43 -2.78 -6.47
C GLU A 131 0.12 -2.56 -7.24
N LEU A 132 -0.45 -1.35 -7.19
CA LEU A 132 -1.58 -0.97 -8.03
C LEU A 132 -1.21 -0.94 -9.52
N GLU A 133 -0.01 -0.47 -9.84
CA GLU A 133 0.57 -0.49 -11.19
C GLU A 133 0.72 -1.92 -11.71
N ARG A 134 1.33 -2.82 -10.93
CA ARG A 134 1.47 -4.23 -11.34
C ARG A 134 0.13 -4.88 -11.64
N SER A 135 -0.86 -4.64 -10.77
CA SER A 135 -2.22 -5.16 -11.01
C SER A 135 -2.89 -4.51 -12.23
N ALA A 136 -2.61 -3.24 -12.52
CA ALA A 136 -3.11 -2.57 -13.71
C ALA A 136 -2.45 -3.13 -14.98
N GLU A 137 -1.17 -3.48 -14.92
CA GLU A 137 -0.42 -4.10 -16.02
C GLU A 137 -1.01 -5.46 -16.38
N GLU A 138 -1.18 -6.34 -15.40
CA GLU A 138 -1.81 -7.65 -15.58
C GLU A 138 -3.19 -7.54 -16.26
N TRP A 139 -3.98 -6.52 -15.91
CA TRP A 139 -5.28 -6.30 -16.53
C TRP A 139 -5.17 -5.69 -17.94
N ALA A 140 -4.30 -4.71 -18.14
CA ALA A 140 -4.09 -4.07 -19.44
C ALA A 140 -3.59 -5.08 -20.50
N GLU A 141 -2.80 -6.08 -20.09
CA GLU A 141 -2.33 -7.18 -20.94
C GLU A 141 -3.45 -8.04 -21.51
N THR A 142 -4.61 -8.11 -20.85
CA THR A 142 -5.75 -8.90 -21.32
C THR A 142 -6.39 -8.34 -22.60
N CYS A 143 -6.21 -7.04 -22.86
CA CYS A 143 -6.85 -6.34 -23.99
C CYS A 143 -8.37 -6.51 -24.03
N LEU A 144 -9.00 -6.62 -22.86
CA LEU A 144 -10.45 -6.67 -22.70
C LEU A 144 -10.93 -5.28 -22.26
N TRP A 145 -11.83 -4.67 -23.04
CA TRP A 145 -12.45 -3.39 -22.69
C TRP A 145 -13.55 -3.57 -21.63
N GLU A 146 -13.15 -4.03 -20.45
CA GLU A 146 -14.01 -4.30 -19.30
C GLU A 146 -13.26 -4.00 -18.00
N HIS A 147 -13.98 -3.81 -16.91
CA HIS A 147 -13.35 -3.67 -15.59
C HIS A 147 -12.87 -5.02 -15.05
N GLY A 148 -11.71 -5.05 -14.40
CA GLY A 148 -11.24 -6.25 -13.71
C GLY A 148 -9.85 -6.18 -13.10
N PRO A 149 -9.35 -7.31 -12.57
CA PRO A 149 -10.07 -8.58 -12.44
C PRO A 149 -11.19 -8.49 -11.39
N ALA A 150 -12.27 -9.24 -11.60
CA ALA A 150 -13.49 -9.16 -10.78
C ALA A 150 -13.24 -9.34 -9.27
N GLY A 151 -12.25 -10.14 -8.87
CA GLY A 151 -11.88 -10.34 -7.46
C GLY A 151 -11.25 -9.12 -6.78
N LEU A 152 -10.69 -8.17 -7.55
CA LEU A 152 -10.05 -6.95 -7.04
C LEU A 152 -10.98 -5.74 -7.05
N LEU A 153 -11.93 -5.67 -7.98
CA LEU A 153 -12.87 -4.54 -8.11
C LEU A 153 -13.66 -4.16 -6.84
N PRO A 154 -13.95 -5.06 -5.88
CA PRO A 154 -14.55 -4.64 -4.60
C PRO A 154 -13.62 -3.82 -3.70
N GLN A 155 -12.31 -3.87 -3.93
CA GLN A 155 -11.27 -3.33 -3.04
C GLN A 155 -10.56 -2.11 -3.63
N ILE A 156 -10.49 -2.04 -4.97
CA ILE A 156 -9.85 -0.94 -5.70
C ILE A 156 -10.87 -0.17 -6.57
N GLY A 157 -10.58 1.10 -6.80
CA GLY A 157 -11.17 1.85 -7.89
C GLY A 157 -10.44 1.54 -9.19
N GLN A 158 -11.09 1.72 -10.33
CA GLN A 158 -10.44 1.54 -11.63
C GLN A 158 -11.04 2.49 -12.66
N ASN A 159 -10.18 3.23 -13.35
CA ASN A 159 -10.54 3.98 -14.54
C ASN A 159 -9.84 3.38 -15.76
N LEU A 160 -10.58 3.33 -16.86
CA LEU A 160 -10.13 2.76 -18.13
C LEU A 160 -10.11 3.85 -19.20
N GLY A 161 -9.08 3.82 -20.05
CA GLY A 161 -8.93 4.75 -21.16
C GLY A 161 -8.44 4.01 -22.39
N ALA A 162 -9.00 4.30 -23.55
CA ALA A 162 -8.55 3.71 -24.80
C ALA A 162 -8.50 4.77 -25.89
N HIS A 163 -7.49 4.68 -26.75
CA HIS A 163 -7.46 5.44 -28.00
C HIS A 163 -6.78 4.62 -29.08
N TRP A 164 -6.91 5.08 -30.33
CA TRP A 164 -6.30 4.48 -31.50
C TRP A 164 -5.88 5.59 -32.47
N GLY A 165 -4.92 5.30 -33.34
CA GLY A 165 -4.39 6.28 -34.29
C GLY A 165 -3.25 7.11 -33.72
N ARG A 166 -3.41 8.44 -33.68
CA ARG A 166 -2.35 9.38 -33.27
C ARG A 166 -1.91 9.10 -31.83
N TYR A 167 -0.62 9.28 -31.57
CA TYR A 167 -0.07 9.18 -30.22
C TYR A 167 -0.75 10.17 -29.28
N ARG A 168 -1.16 9.69 -28.11
CA ARG A 168 -1.59 10.50 -26.97
C ARG A 168 -0.81 10.07 -25.73
N PRO A 169 -0.29 11.01 -24.92
CA PRO A 169 0.33 10.67 -23.64
C PRO A 169 -0.73 10.11 -22.67
N PRO A 170 -0.35 9.34 -21.63
CA PRO A 170 -1.28 8.83 -20.63
C PRO A 170 -2.15 9.93 -19.98
N THR A 171 -1.58 11.12 -19.79
CA THR A 171 -2.27 12.31 -19.24
C THR A 171 -3.46 12.77 -20.06
N PHE A 172 -3.53 12.43 -21.36
CA PHE A 172 -4.70 12.69 -22.19
C PHE A 172 -5.96 12.01 -21.66
N HIS A 173 -5.85 10.75 -21.21
CA HIS A 173 -6.99 10.02 -20.64
C HIS A 173 -7.37 10.57 -19.27
N VAL A 174 -6.39 10.97 -18.47
CA VAL A 174 -6.64 11.61 -17.16
C VAL A 174 -7.44 12.90 -17.31
N GLN A 175 -7.08 13.74 -18.30
CA GLN A 175 -7.85 14.95 -18.60
C GLN A 175 -9.25 14.61 -19.12
N ALA A 176 -9.37 13.63 -20.03
CA ALA A 176 -10.67 13.19 -20.54
C ALA A 176 -11.60 12.66 -19.43
N TRP A 177 -11.06 11.94 -18.44
CA TRP A 177 -11.80 11.52 -17.25
C TRP A 177 -12.24 12.71 -16.40
N TYR A 178 -11.38 13.73 -16.25
CA TYR A 178 -11.74 14.93 -15.49
C TYR A 178 -12.81 15.77 -16.19
N ASP A 179 -12.77 15.86 -17.52
CA ASP A 179 -13.69 16.68 -18.31
C ASP A 179 -15.16 16.22 -18.19
N GLU A 180 -15.43 15.04 -17.65
CA GLU A 180 -16.79 14.61 -17.26
C GLU A 180 -17.39 15.50 -16.17
N VAL A 181 -16.60 16.33 -15.48
CA VAL A 181 -17.07 17.34 -14.52
C VAL A 181 -18.13 18.28 -15.11
N LYS A 182 -18.07 18.55 -16.43
CA LYS A 182 -19.05 19.40 -17.13
C LYS A 182 -20.47 18.81 -17.09
N ASP A 183 -20.57 17.50 -16.93
CA ASP A 183 -21.79 16.71 -16.94
C ASP A 183 -22.18 16.23 -15.53
N TYR A 184 -21.33 16.46 -14.53
CA TYR A 184 -21.53 16.03 -13.16
C TYR A 184 -22.03 17.19 -12.28
N ALA A 185 -23.07 16.93 -11.48
CA ALA A 185 -23.52 17.86 -10.46
C ALA A 185 -23.19 17.34 -9.05
N PHE A 186 -22.41 18.11 -8.30
CA PHE A 186 -21.99 17.75 -6.94
C PHE A 186 -23.19 17.70 -5.96
N PRO A 187 -23.37 16.59 -5.21
CA PRO A 187 -24.42 16.49 -4.21
C PRO A 187 -23.99 17.18 -2.91
N TYR A 188 -24.69 18.23 -2.52
CA TYR A 188 -24.40 18.91 -1.26
C TYR A 188 -24.94 18.15 -0.04
N PRO A 189 -24.38 18.36 1.17
CA PRO A 189 -24.75 17.60 2.38
C PRO A 189 -26.25 17.60 2.70
N GLN A 190 -26.96 18.69 2.43
CA GLN A 190 -28.41 18.80 2.63
C GLN A 190 -29.25 17.89 1.73
N GLU A 191 -28.68 17.42 0.61
CA GLU A 191 -29.31 16.50 -0.33
C GLU A 191 -28.97 15.03 -0.01
N CYS A 192 -28.04 14.79 0.91
CA CYS A 192 -27.55 13.47 1.30
C CYS A 192 -28.30 12.93 2.53
N ASN A 193 -29.46 12.31 2.34
CA ASN A 193 -30.22 11.69 3.43
C ASN A 193 -31.09 10.50 2.95
N PRO A 194 -30.81 9.24 3.35
CA PRO A 194 -29.57 8.75 3.99
C PRO A 194 -28.40 8.60 3.01
N TYR A 195 -28.67 8.76 1.70
CA TYR A 195 -27.73 8.63 0.60
C TYR A 195 -27.70 9.91 -0.23
N CYS A 196 -26.55 10.22 -0.82
CA CYS A 196 -26.39 11.31 -1.78
C CYS A 196 -26.93 10.91 -3.17
N PRO A 197 -27.66 11.81 -3.86
CA PRO A 197 -28.07 11.57 -5.24
C PRO A 197 -26.86 11.60 -6.18
N PHE A 198 -26.82 10.65 -7.13
CA PHE A 198 -25.87 10.70 -8.24
C PHE A 198 -26.52 11.44 -9.42
N ARG A 199 -25.93 12.56 -9.86
CA ARG A 199 -26.43 13.38 -10.96
C ARG A 199 -25.38 13.50 -12.05
N CYS A 200 -25.66 12.85 -13.18
CA CYS A 200 -24.83 12.88 -14.38
C CYS A 200 -25.74 13.16 -15.58
N SER A 201 -25.50 14.24 -16.32
CA SER A 201 -26.20 14.55 -17.58
C SER A 201 -25.54 13.93 -18.81
N GLY A 202 -24.29 13.49 -18.67
CA GLY A 202 -23.48 12.88 -19.71
C GLY A 202 -23.59 11.36 -19.73
N PRO A 203 -22.92 10.70 -20.68
CA PRO A 203 -22.93 9.24 -20.79
C PRO A 203 -22.19 8.57 -19.62
N VAL A 204 -21.16 9.22 -19.08
CA VAL A 204 -20.35 8.74 -17.96
C VAL A 204 -19.86 9.93 -17.13
N CYS A 205 -19.91 9.82 -15.80
CA CYS A 205 -19.28 10.74 -14.87
C CYS A 205 -18.43 10.04 -13.79
N THR A 206 -18.37 8.71 -13.84
CA THR A 206 -17.75 7.90 -12.79
C THR A 206 -16.23 7.94 -12.83
N HIS A 207 -15.63 8.27 -13.98
CA HIS A 207 -14.17 8.43 -14.05
C HIS A 207 -13.76 9.71 -13.34
N TYR A 208 -14.50 10.81 -13.56
CA TYR A 208 -14.33 12.06 -12.82
C TYR A 208 -14.45 11.81 -11.31
N THR A 209 -15.57 11.22 -10.85
CA THR A 209 -15.80 11.05 -9.41
C THR A 209 -14.74 10.17 -8.74
N GLN A 210 -14.17 9.19 -9.45
CA GLN A 210 -13.05 8.38 -8.94
C GLN A 210 -11.75 9.20 -8.86
N LEU A 211 -11.46 10.00 -9.89
CA LEU A 211 -10.27 10.86 -9.94
C LEU A 211 -10.27 11.87 -8.78
N VAL A 212 -11.44 12.48 -8.49
CA VAL A 212 -11.62 13.45 -7.40
C VAL A 212 -12.10 12.83 -6.09
N TRP A 213 -11.99 11.51 -5.93
CA TRP A 213 -12.43 10.86 -4.69
C TRP A 213 -11.47 11.20 -3.55
N ALA A 214 -11.94 11.94 -2.54
CA ALA A 214 -11.11 12.54 -1.49
C ALA A 214 -10.18 11.53 -0.82
N THR A 215 -10.70 10.35 -0.46
CA THR A 215 -9.93 9.35 0.28
C THR A 215 -9.00 8.50 -0.59
N SER A 216 -9.15 8.52 -1.93
CA SER A 216 -8.27 7.77 -2.82
C SER A 216 -6.91 8.47 -2.90
N SER A 217 -5.97 8.03 -2.07
CA SER A 217 -4.63 8.63 -1.92
C SER A 217 -3.51 7.85 -2.62
N ARG A 218 -3.83 6.74 -3.30
CA ARG A 218 -2.87 5.93 -4.05
C ARG A 218 -3.40 5.62 -5.45
N ILE A 219 -2.51 5.70 -6.45
CA ILE A 219 -2.79 5.34 -7.83
C ILE A 219 -1.64 4.53 -8.42
N GLY A 220 -1.95 3.55 -9.25
CA GLY A 220 -0.98 2.92 -10.13
C GLY A 220 -1.63 2.60 -11.47
N CYS A 221 -0.94 2.88 -12.56
CA CYS A 221 -1.48 2.72 -13.91
C CYS A 221 -0.55 1.88 -14.77
N ALA A 222 -1.10 1.28 -15.81
CA ALA A 222 -0.35 0.61 -16.85
C ALA A 222 -0.97 0.86 -18.23
N ILE A 223 -0.13 0.83 -19.25
CA ILE A 223 -0.53 1.01 -20.64
C ILE A 223 -0.14 -0.22 -21.44
N ASN A 224 -1.02 -0.67 -22.35
CA ASN A 224 -0.75 -1.78 -23.24
C ASN A 224 -1.21 -1.48 -24.68
N LEU A 225 -0.49 -2.04 -25.65
CA LEU A 225 -0.84 -1.94 -27.07
C LEU A 225 -1.58 -3.20 -27.52
N CYS A 226 -2.89 -3.07 -27.67
CA CYS A 226 -3.79 -4.11 -28.10
C CYS A 226 -3.94 -4.12 -29.63
N HIS A 227 -3.55 -5.22 -30.27
CA HIS A 227 -3.53 -5.31 -31.73
C HIS A 227 -4.95 -5.24 -32.31
N ASN A 228 -5.90 -5.93 -31.67
CA ASN A 228 -7.33 -5.86 -31.93
C ASN A 228 -8.01 -5.84 -30.57
N MET A 229 -8.74 -4.77 -30.27
CA MET A 229 -9.54 -4.65 -29.05
C MET A 229 -10.97 -4.30 -29.43
N ASP A 230 -11.95 -5.06 -28.93
CA ASP A 230 -13.35 -4.73 -29.10
C ASP A 230 -13.73 -3.65 -28.09
N VAL A 231 -14.02 -2.45 -28.60
CA VAL A 231 -14.49 -1.32 -27.81
C VAL A 231 -15.93 -1.03 -28.22
N TRP A 232 -16.88 -1.46 -27.40
CA TRP A 232 -18.32 -1.27 -27.60
C TRP A 232 -18.86 -1.83 -28.94
N GLY A 233 -18.38 -3.00 -29.35
CA GLY A 233 -18.80 -3.68 -30.58
C GLY A 233 -18.06 -3.21 -31.83
N GLN A 234 -16.97 -2.45 -31.68
CA GLN A 234 -16.10 -2.01 -32.76
C GLN A 234 -14.67 -2.45 -32.49
N ILE A 235 -14.07 -3.16 -33.46
CA ILE A 235 -12.68 -3.59 -33.35
C ILE A 235 -11.76 -2.41 -33.67
N TRP A 236 -11.01 -1.97 -32.65
CA TRP A 236 -9.98 -0.95 -32.79
C TRP A 236 -8.63 -1.63 -33.03
N ALA A 237 -8.08 -1.40 -34.22
CA ALA A 237 -6.75 -1.89 -34.57
C ALA A 237 -5.67 -1.03 -33.89
N LYS A 238 -4.68 -1.69 -33.27
CA LYS A 238 -3.59 -1.04 -32.52
C LYS A 238 -4.10 -0.04 -31.48
N ALA A 239 -5.11 -0.46 -30.72
CA ALA A 239 -5.64 0.31 -29.61
C ALA A 239 -4.60 0.42 -28.49
N VAL A 240 -4.41 1.62 -27.95
CA VAL A 240 -3.62 1.86 -26.76
C VAL A 240 -4.60 1.90 -25.59
N TYR A 241 -4.45 0.94 -24.68
CA TYR A 241 -5.32 0.72 -23.52
C TYR A 241 -4.59 1.14 -22.25
N LEU A 242 -5.17 2.07 -21.49
CA LEU A 242 -4.71 2.55 -20.19
C LEU A 242 -5.65 2.03 -19.11
N VAL A 243 -5.06 1.42 -18.08
CA VAL A 243 -5.75 1.00 -16.85
C VAL A 243 -5.12 1.76 -15.70
N CYS A 244 -5.93 2.45 -14.88
CA CYS A 244 -5.48 3.08 -13.64
C CYS A 244 -6.27 2.54 -12.46
N ASN A 245 -5.58 1.98 -11.47
CA ASN A 245 -6.16 1.46 -10.25
C ASN A 245 -5.98 2.46 -9.10
N TYR A 246 -7.00 2.59 -8.26
CA TYR A 246 -7.05 3.55 -7.15
C TYR A 246 -7.24 2.84 -5.81
N SER A 247 -6.54 3.30 -4.79
CA SER A 247 -6.72 2.79 -3.42
C SER A 247 -6.71 3.92 -2.39
N PRO A 248 -7.60 3.87 -1.38
CA PRO A 248 -8.82 3.09 -1.32
C PRO A 248 -9.78 3.35 -2.49
N LYS A 249 -10.67 2.39 -2.77
CA LYS A 249 -11.71 2.50 -3.80
C LYS A 249 -12.62 3.73 -3.57
N GLY A 250 -12.93 4.44 -4.66
CA GLY A 250 -13.95 5.50 -4.69
C GLY A 250 -15.28 5.02 -5.26
N ASN A 251 -16.12 5.97 -5.68
CA ASN A 251 -17.43 5.71 -6.29
C ASN A 251 -18.36 4.84 -5.42
N TRP A 252 -18.35 5.08 -4.10
CA TRP A 252 -19.28 4.44 -3.19
C TRP A 252 -20.70 4.93 -3.48
N TRP A 253 -21.61 3.99 -3.75
CA TRP A 253 -23.00 4.32 -4.04
C TRP A 253 -23.64 5.08 -2.87
N GLY A 254 -24.28 6.21 -3.17
CA GLY A 254 -24.90 7.05 -2.15
C GLY A 254 -23.94 7.95 -1.38
N HIS A 255 -22.70 8.12 -1.83
CA HIS A 255 -21.72 9.02 -1.21
C HIS A 255 -21.20 10.07 -2.20
N ALA A 256 -20.97 11.29 -1.70
CA ALA A 256 -20.28 12.34 -2.45
C ALA A 256 -18.77 11.99 -2.60
N PRO A 257 -18.11 12.41 -3.68
CA PRO A 257 -16.70 12.12 -3.90
C PRO A 257 -15.78 12.77 -2.86
N TYR A 258 -16.19 13.89 -2.28
CA TYR A 258 -15.45 14.61 -1.25
C TYR A 258 -16.41 15.44 -0.37
N LYS A 259 -15.89 15.98 0.74
CA LYS A 259 -16.66 16.87 1.62
C LYS A 259 -16.50 18.31 1.14
N HIS A 260 -17.61 18.94 0.78
CA HIS A 260 -17.64 20.37 0.49
C HIS A 260 -17.20 21.19 1.70
N GLY A 261 -16.29 22.15 1.50
CA GLY A 261 -15.90 23.12 2.52
C GLY A 261 -14.58 23.82 2.19
N THR A 262 -14.09 24.63 3.13
CA THR A 262 -12.80 25.30 2.99
C THR A 262 -11.69 24.26 2.77
N PRO A 263 -10.80 24.43 1.78
CA PRO A 263 -9.69 23.51 1.56
C PRO A 263 -8.93 23.15 2.84
N CYS A 264 -8.62 21.86 2.98
CA CYS A 264 -7.91 21.29 4.12
C CYS A 264 -8.56 21.40 5.51
N SER A 265 -9.76 22.01 5.64
CA SER A 265 -10.43 22.19 6.94
C SER A 265 -10.96 20.90 7.58
N ALA A 266 -11.02 19.80 6.82
CA ALA A 266 -11.46 18.49 7.28
C ALA A 266 -10.47 17.38 6.90
N CYS A 267 -9.18 17.71 6.82
CA CYS A 267 -8.14 16.72 6.55
C CYS A 267 -8.09 15.64 7.63
N PRO A 268 -7.85 14.36 7.26
CA PRO A 268 -7.63 13.31 8.24
C PRO A 268 -6.46 13.67 9.18
N PRO A 269 -6.54 13.35 10.49
CA PRO A 269 -5.48 13.65 11.45
C PRO A 269 -4.11 13.09 11.05
N SER A 270 -4.06 12.04 10.23
CA SER A 270 -2.83 11.44 9.71
C SER A 270 -1.95 12.38 8.89
N TYR A 271 -2.50 13.49 8.39
CA TYR A 271 -1.77 14.52 7.65
C TYR A 271 -1.19 15.62 8.56
N GLY A 272 -1.42 15.57 9.88
CA GLY A 272 -0.81 16.51 10.84
C GLY A 272 -1.21 17.97 10.63
N GLY A 273 -2.35 18.22 9.96
CA GLY A 273 -2.80 19.57 9.60
C GLY A 273 -2.09 20.18 8.39
N GLY A 274 -1.21 19.45 7.71
CA GLY A 274 -0.54 19.95 6.52
C GLY A 274 -1.48 20.13 5.34
N CYS A 275 -1.30 21.24 4.62
CA CYS A 275 -2.10 21.62 3.46
C CYS A 275 -1.17 22.16 2.38
N ARG A 276 -1.21 21.56 1.19
CA ARG A 276 -0.45 22.01 0.04
C ARG A 276 -1.34 21.96 -1.20
N ASP A 277 -1.43 23.07 -1.93
CA ASP A 277 -2.23 23.17 -3.15
C ASP A 277 -3.69 22.68 -2.98
N ASN A 278 -4.32 23.04 -1.85
CA ASN A 278 -5.67 22.63 -1.45
C ASN A 278 -5.84 21.12 -1.14
N LEU A 279 -4.74 20.38 -0.99
CA LEU A 279 -4.72 18.96 -0.65
C LEU A 279 -4.18 18.74 0.77
N CYS A 280 -4.74 17.75 1.46
CA CYS A 280 -4.19 17.22 2.71
C CYS A 280 -2.85 16.59 2.42
N TYR A 281 -1.79 17.23 2.92
CA TYR A 281 -0.41 16.89 2.60
C TYR A 281 0.37 16.67 3.89
N LYS A 282 1.29 15.71 3.87
CA LYS A 282 2.16 15.43 5.02
C LYS A 282 3.55 15.96 4.68
N ASP A 283 3.99 17.00 5.39
CA ASP A 283 5.35 17.52 5.22
C ASP A 283 6.38 16.54 5.80
N ASP A 284 7.23 16.00 4.93
CA ASP A 284 8.43 15.24 5.31
C ASP A 284 9.59 16.21 5.69
N SER A 285 9.30 17.25 6.48
CA SER A 285 10.36 18.13 7.02
C SER A 285 11.03 17.44 8.22
N PRO A 286 12.38 17.33 8.26
CA PRO A 286 13.11 16.79 9.41
C PRO A 286 12.99 17.63 10.69
N TYR A 287 12.36 18.80 10.64
CA TYR A 287 12.25 19.76 11.73
C TYR A 287 10.78 20.02 12.11
N SER A 288 10.10 18.99 12.60
CA SER A 288 8.87 19.12 13.38
C SER A 288 8.73 17.91 14.31
N GLN A 289 9.70 17.79 15.22
CA GLN A 289 9.47 17.08 16.47
C GLN A 289 8.85 18.08 17.44
N PHE A 290 7.52 18.16 17.46
CA PHE A 290 6.87 18.45 18.72
C PHE A 290 6.84 17.13 19.48
N GLU A 291 7.60 17.09 20.57
CA GLU A 291 7.56 16.06 21.59
C GLU A 291 6.11 15.93 22.08
N GLU A 292 5.40 14.88 21.66
CA GLU A 292 4.29 14.38 22.48
C GLU A 292 4.90 13.62 23.65
N THR A 293 4.88 14.30 24.79
CA THR A 293 5.20 13.78 26.11
C THR A 293 4.59 12.40 26.33
N GLU A 294 5.39 11.50 26.88
CA GLU A 294 4.96 10.20 27.38
C GLU A 294 3.81 10.38 28.39
N GLU A 295 2.58 10.14 27.96
CA GLU A 295 1.49 9.85 28.90
C GLU A 295 1.65 8.41 29.40
N ASN A 296 2.26 8.32 30.57
CA ASN A 296 2.17 7.18 31.46
C ASN A 296 0.69 6.84 31.71
N ASN A 297 0.26 5.64 31.32
CA ASN A 297 -0.96 5.04 31.84
C ASN A 297 -0.62 3.68 32.46
N PHE A 298 -0.39 3.74 33.78
CA PHE A 298 -0.44 2.60 34.70
C PHE A 298 -1.86 2.01 34.72
N ILE A 299 -1.97 0.68 34.84
CA ILE A 299 -3.20 0.02 35.29
C ILE A 299 -2.81 -0.88 36.47
N GLU A 300 -3.40 -0.62 37.63
CA GLU A 300 -3.31 -1.46 38.83
C GLU A 300 -3.86 -2.87 38.55
N PRO A 301 -3.29 -3.95 39.13
CA PRO A 301 -3.90 -5.27 39.07
C PRO A 301 -5.08 -5.36 40.04
N GLU A 302 -6.24 -5.80 39.55
CA GLU A 302 -7.36 -6.23 40.38
C GLU A 302 -7.00 -7.41 41.27
N THR A 303 -7.53 -7.37 42.49
CA THR A 303 -7.34 -8.34 43.57
C THR A 303 -8.12 -9.63 43.33
N PRO A 304 -7.54 -10.82 43.57
CA PRO A 304 -8.33 -12.05 43.65
C PRO A 304 -9.04 -12.17 44.99
N LEU A 305 -10.37 -12.32 44.92
CA LEU A 305 -11.24 -12.71 46.02
C LEU A 305 -10.83 -14.07 46.61
N SER A 306 -10.37 -14.01 47.86
CA SER A 306 -10.53 -14.95 48.98
C SER A 306 -11.03 -16.38 48.71
N ALA A 307 -10.20 -17.36 49.11
CA ALA A 307 -10.63 -18.57 49.82
C ALA A 307 -9.56 -19.07 50.81
N LYS A 308 -9.61 -18.54 52.04
CA LYS A 308 -9.44 -19.11 53.42
C LYS A 308 -8.37 -20.22 53.77
N PRO A 309 -7.96 -20.32 55.07
CA PRO A 309 -6.54 -20.27 55.49
C PRO A 309 -6.03 -21.38 56.44
N TRP A 310 -4.78 -21.17 56.93
CA TRP A 310 -3.96 -21.83 57.99
C TRP A 310 -3.05 -22.99 57.53
N SER A 311 -1.77 -23.12 57.94
CA SER A 311 -0.97 -22.56 59.04
C SER A 311 0.55 -22.74 58.77
N ARG A 312 1.38 -21.71 59.02
CA ARG A 312 2.38 -21.55 60.09
C ARG A 312 3.82 -22.05 59.79
N ALA A 313 4.67 -21.05 59.48
CA ALA A 313 6.05 -20.76 59.94
C ALA A 313 7.09 -21.89 60.15
N SER A 314 8.28 -21.73 59.55
CA SER A 314 9.52 -21.34 60.27
C SER A 314 10.71 -21.14 59.31
N ASN A 315 11.64 -20.29 59.76
CA ASN A 315 12.73 -19.61 59.04
C ASN A 315 14.07 -20.42 59.03
N PRO A 316 15.15 -19.92 58.38
CA PRO A 316 16.21 -20.68 57.71
C PRO A 316 17.59 -20.66 58.40
N ALA A 317 18.55 -21.47 57.90
CA ALA A 317 20.00 -21.21 57.98
C ALA A 317 20.83 -22.21 57.12
N PRO A 318 22.09 -21.87 56.72
CA PRO A 318 22.65 -22.19 55.40
C PRO A 318 23.97 -23.04 55.45
N PRO A 319 24.97 -22.92 54.54
CA PRO A 319 25.40 -24.02 53.67
C PRO A 319 26.83 -24.55 53.95
N GLY A 320 27.12 -25.76 53.47
CA GLY A 320 28.48 -26.33 53.45
C GLY A 320 28.90 -26.77 52.04
N LEU A 321 30.08 -26.31 51.60
CA LEU A 321 30.90 -26.81 50.48
C LEU A 321 32.22 -27.36 51.11
N PRO A 322 33.14 -28.00 50.35
CA PRO A 322 33.03 -29.12 49.41
C PRO A 322 34.17 -30.14 49.65
N THR A 323 34.24 -31.27 48.93
CA THR A 323 35.51 -31.96 48.58
C THR A 323 35.29 -33.16 47.63
N PRO A 324 36.32 -33.62 46.88
CA PRO A 324 36.19 -33.93 45.46
C PRO A 324 36.60 -35.37 45.05
N THR A 325 36.55 -35.57 43.72
CA THR A 325 37.31 -36.51 42.88
C THR A 325 36.98 -38.01 42.94
N ARG A 326 36.51 -38.57 41.80
CA ARG A 326 37.21 -39.59 41.00
C ARG A 326 36.47 -39.90 39.69
N ALA A 327 37.18 -39.85 38.55
CA ALA A 327 36.86 -40.56 37.30
C ALA A 327 37.82 -41.78 37.20
N PRO A 328 37.72 -42.74 36.25
CA PRO A 328 36.97 -42.74 34.98
C PRO A 328 36.34 -44.11 34.58
N SER A 329 35.90 -44.19 33.31
CA SER A 329 35.62 -45.36 32.44
C SER A 329 34.21 -45.95 32.46
N ASN A 330 33.42 -45.64 31.42
CA ASN A 330 33.21 -46.52 30.26
C ASN A 330 32.39 -45.80 29.18
N ALA A 331 32.87 -45.85 27.95
CA ALA A 331 32.15 -45.40 26.75
C ALA A 331 31.07 -46.43 26.38
N PRO A 332 30.06 -45.99 25.61
CA PRO A 332 29.80 -46.67 24.34
C PRO A 332 30.03 -45.73 23.16
N ILE A 333 30.60 -46.31 22.10
CA ILE A 333 30.72 -45.74 20.76
C ILE A 333 29.39 -45.98 20.00
N GLU A 334 29.15 -45.11 19.00
CA GLU A 334 28.01 -44.96 18.09
C GLU A 334 27.04 -43.85 18.59
N ASP A 335 26.96 -42.69 17.95
CA ASP A 335 26.57 -42.55 16.53
C ASP A 335 27.23 -41.32 15.84
N LEU A 336 27.38 -41.45 14.51
CA LEU A 336 27.92 -40.46 13.58
C LEU A 336 26.91 -39.31 13.34
N GLN A 337 27.45 -38.13 13.01
CA GLN A 337 26.77 -36.87 12.65
C GLN A 337 26.37 -35.92 13.79
N LYS A 338 27.36 -35.26 14.41
CA LYS A 338 27.11 -33.92 14.97
C LYS A 338 27.08 -32.89 13.83
N ASN A 339 25.93 -32.81 13.17
CA ASN A 339 25.55 -31.76 12.23
C ASN A 339 24.99 -30.52 12.95
N GLU A 340 25.45 -30.20 14.17
CA GLU A 340 24.82 -29.15 14.98
C GLU A 340 25.46 -27.78 14.77
N VAL A 341 24.63 -26.81 14.39
CA VAL A 341 24.93 -25.37 14.47
C VAL A 341 25.12 -25.01 15.95
N VAL A 342 26.21 -24.31 16.29
CA VAL A 342 26.60 -24.06 17.69
C VAL A 342 25.72 -23.00 18.37
N ASN A 343 25.19 -22.05 17.60
CA ASN A 343 24.33 -20.99 18.11
C ASN A 343 22.92 -21.12 17.54
N THR A 344 21.97 -21.45 18.41
CA THR A 344 20.55 -21.65 18.07
C THR A 344 19.68 -20.42 18.32
N GLN A 345 20.27 -19.24 18.58
CA GLN A 345 19.50 -18.03 18.80
C GLN A 345 18.77 -17.59 17.52
N GLN A 346 17.44 -17.61 17.55
CA GLN A 346 16.57 -17.16 16.45
C GLN A 346 16.18 -15.70 16.61
N MET A 347 15.91 -15.04 15.48
CA MET A 347 15.33 -13.69 15.44
C MET A 347 13.79 -13.74 15.50
N SER A 348 13.19 -14.78 14.93
CA SER A 348 11.74 -14.99 14.94
C SER A 348 11.23 -15.35 16.32
N GLN A 349 10.05 -14.87 16.66
CA GLN A 349 9.31 -15.35 17.83
C GLN A 349 8.30 -16.40 17.40
N LEU A 350 8.34 -17.56 18.04
CA LEU A 350 7.33 -18.60 17.85
C LEU A 350 6.01 -18.14 18.46
N LEU A 351 4.95 -18.18 17.66
CA LEU A 351 3.61 -17.80 18.07
C LEU A 351 2.72 -19.02 18.24
N THR A 352 1.64 -18.84 18.99
CA THR A 352 0.45 -19.70 18.86
C THR A 352 -0.56 -19.04 17.92
N CYS A 353 -1.47 -19.82 17.34
CA CYS A 353 -2.48 -19.29 16.41
C CYS A 353 -3.37 -18.19 17.01
N ASP A 354 -3.51 -18.12 18.33
CA ASP A 354 -4.32 -17.10 19.01
C ASP A 354 -3.49 -15.91 19.51
N THR A 355 -2.17 -15.91 19.27
CA THR A 355 -1.29 -14.85 19.75
C THR A 355 -1.60 -13.53 19.06
N LYS A 356 -1.91 -12.52 19.88
CA LYS A 356 -2.20 -11.14 19.45
C LYS A 356 -0.95 -10.28 19.46
N LEU A 357 -0.95 -9.22 18.65
CA LEU A 357 0.15 -8.26 18.66
C LEU A 357 0.05 -7.33 19.87
N ARG A 358 0.96 -7.45 20.85
CA ARG A 358 0.99 -6.58 22.05
C ARG A 358 1.57 -5.20 21.76
N ASP A 359 1.22 -4.14 22.50
CA ASP A 359 1.83 -2.80 22.38
C ASP A 359 3.29 -2.70 22.85
N GLN A 360 3.78 -3.69 23.59
CA GLN A 360 5.00 -3.52 24.40
C GLN A 360 6.32 -3.80 23.67
N CYS A 361 6.35 -4.49 22.52
CA CYS A 361 7.61 -4.72 21.83
C CYS A 361 7.83 -3.83 20.60
N LYS A 362 8.84 -2.96 20.67
CA LYS A 362 9.22 -2.02 19.60
C LYS A 362 10.58 -2.44 19.01
N GLY A 363 10.64 -2.61 17.68
CA GLY A 363 11.87 -2.86 16.91
C GLY A 363 11.87 -4.15 16.08
N THR A 364 12.81 -4.25 15.13
CA THR A 364 12.97 -5.38 14.19
C THR A 364 13.02 -6.80 14.81
N PRO A 365 13.68 -7.06 15.98
CA PRO A 365 13.71 -8.43 16.53
C PRO A 365 12.36 -8.92 17.03
N CYS A 366 11.40 -8.00 17.23
CA CYS A 366 10.06 -8.32 17.67
C CYS A 366 9.03 -8.24 16.55
N ASN A 367 9.50 -8.11 15.32
CA ASN A 367 8.62 -7.88 14.21
C ASN A 367 8.65 -9.05 13.22
N ARG A 368 9.52 -10.06 13.40
CA ARG A 368 9.49 -11.33 12.64
C ARG A 368 8.90 -12.43 13.51
N TYR A 369 7.93 -13.15 12.97
CA TYR A 369 7.18 -14.16 13.69
C TYR A 369 7.09 -15.46 12.90
N GLU A 370 7.03 -16.56 13.64
CA GLU A 370 6.82 -17.90 13.11
C GLU A 370 5.47 -18.43 13.58
N CYS A 371 4.63 -18.78 12.61
CA CYS A 371 3.30 -19.30 12.85
C CYS A 371 3.29 -20.82 12.64
N PRO A 372 2.68 -21.58 13.57
CA PRO A 372 2.51 -23.02 13.40
C PRO A 372 1.45 -23.31 12.34
N ALA A 373 1.43 -24.54 11.85
CA ALA A 373 0.37 -25.05 11.00
C ALA A 373 -0.99 -25.11 11.73
N GLY A 374 -2.08 -25.14 10.98
CA GLY A 374 -3.44 -25.36 11.50
C GLY A 374 -4.11 -24.13 12.10
N CYS A 375 -3.65 -22.92 11.77
CA CYS A 375 -4.24 -21.69 12.33
C CYS A 375 -5.56 -21.26 11.68
N LEU A 376 -6.02 -21.90 10.61
CA LEU A 376 -7.27 -21.53 9.94
C LEU A 376 -8.49 -21.66 10.87
N ASP A 377 -8.56 -22.78 11.59
CA ASP A 377 -9.64 -23.14 12.52
C ASP A 377 -9.48 -22.54 13.92
N ALA A 378 -8.42 -21.76 14.14
CA ALA A 378 -8.15 -21.15 15.44
C ALA A 378 -9.18 -20.05 15.80
N LYS A 379 -9.38 -19.83 17.10
CA LYS A 379 -10.41 -18.92 17.63
C LYS A 379 -10.00 -17.45 17.63
N GLY A 380 -8.73 -17.15 17.39
CA GLY A 380 -8.17 -15.80 17.42
C GLY A 380 -8.94 -14.85 16.51
N LYS A 381 -9.31 -13.67 17.01
CA LYS A 381 -10.06 -12.70 16.18
C LYS A 381 -9.11 -12.04 15.19
N VAL A 382 -9.61 -11.71 14.00
CA VAL A 382 -8.92 -10.83 13.05
C VAL A 382 -9.83 -9.62 12.84
N VAL A 383 -9.32 -8.41 13.09
CA VAL A 383 -10.07 -7.17 12.93
C VAL A 383 -9.35 -6.31 11.90
N GLY A 384 -10.05 -5.97 10.83
CA GLY A 384 -9.50 -5.18 9.73
C GLY A 384 -8.99 -5.98 8.54
N THR A 385 -8.57 -5.24 7.53
CA THR A 385 -8.10 -5.72 6.23
C THR A 385 -7.03 -4.75 5.76
N ILE A 386 -5.89 -5.27 5.26
CA ILE A 386 -4.66 -4.53 4.98
C ILE A 386 -4.01 -4.01 6.27
N TYR A 387 -4.75 -3.20 7.03
CA TYR A 387 -4.43 -2.81 8.39
C TYR A 387 -5.22 -3.66 9.35
N TYR A 388 -4.52 -4.39 10.21
CA TYR A 388 -5.11 -5.20 11.27
C TYR A 388 -5.00 -4.48 12.60
N GLU A 389 -6.07 -4.51 13.40
CA GLU A 389 -6.02 -3.98 14.75
C GLU A 389 -5.04 -4.81 15.58
N MET A 390 -4.26 -4.19 16.46
CA MET A 390 -3.28 -4.88 17.31
C MET A 390 -3.83 -6.04 18.15
N HIS A 391 -5.11 -6.01 18.50
CA HIS A 391 -5.76 -7.11 19.22
C HIS A 391 -6.11 -8.32 18.34
N SER A 392 -5.76 -8.27 17.05
CA SER A 392 -5.91 -9.37 16.10
C SER A 392 -4.85 -10.44 16.31
N SER A 393 -5.22 -11.71 16.07
CA SER A 393 -4.27 -12.81 15.93
C SER A 393 -3.33 -12.54 14.76
N VAL A 394 -2.02 -12.60 15.02
CA VAL A 394 -0.98 -12.34 14.01
C VAL A 394 -1.02 -13.43 12.93
N CYS A 395 -1.07 -14.70 13.32
CA CYS A 395 -1.07 -15.82 12.38
C CYS A 395 -2.34 -15.89 11.54
N ARG A 396 -3.51 -15.66 12.14
CA ARG A 396 -4.77 -15.61 11.37
C ARG A 396 -4.86 -14.38 10.47
N ALA A 397 -4.31 -13.25 10.91
CA ALA A 397 -4.17 -12.09 10.04
C ALA A 397 -3.19 -12.36 8.88
N GLY A 398 -2.14 -13.16 9.11
CA GLY A 398 -1.23 -13.64 8.07
C GLY A 398 -1.90 -14.53 7.03
N LEU A 399 -2.72 -15.48 7.48
CA LEU A 399 -3.61 -16.28 6.63
C LEU A 399 -4.56 -15.39 5.83
N HIS A 400 -5.29 -14.51 6.51
CA HIS A 400 -6.20 -13.55 5.88
C HIS A 400 -5.50 -12.69 4.82
N ALA A 401 -4.27 -12.25 5.08
CA ALA A 401 -3.47 -11.47 4.14
C ALA A 401 -2.93 -12.30 2.95
N GLY A 402 -2.93 -13.64 3.05
CA GLY A 402 -2.32 -14.52 2.05
C GLY A 402 -0.78 -14.52 2.11
N VAL A 403 -0.24 -14.13 3.26
CA VAL A 403 1.20 -14.09 3.53
C VAL A 403 1.71 -15.49 3.85
N ILE A 404 0.94 -16.23 4.64
CA ILE A 404 1.15 -17.64 4.97
C ILE A 404 -0.10 -18.44 4.61
N ASP A 405 0.06 -19.74 4.44
CA ASP A 405 -1.02 -20.71 4.29
C ASP A 405 -1.24 -21.48 5.61
N ASN A 406 -2.11 -22.49 5.59
CA ASN A 406 -2.42 -23.28 6.78
C ASN A 406 -1.28 -24.23 7.19
N ASP A 407 -0.22 -24.36 6.40
CA ASP A 407 0.99 -25.07 6.81
C ASP A 407 1.88 -24.17 7.71
N GLY A 408 1.54 -22.88 7.82
CA GLY A 408 2.18 -21.92 8.69
C GLY A 408 3.35 -21.22 8.02
N GLY A 409 4.41 -20.93 8.78
CA GLY A 409 5.63 -20.32 8.28
C GLY A 409 5.87 -18.91 8.82
N TRP A 410 6.75 -18.18 8.13
CA TRP A 410 7.28 -16.91 8.63
C TRP A 410 6.61 -15.70 8.02
N LEU A 411 6.38 -14.69 8.86
CA LEU A 411 5.83 -13.41 8.45
C LEU A 411 6.54 -12.27 9.16
N ASP A 412 6.60 -11.13 8.49
CA ASP A 412 7.05 -9.87 9.06
C ASP A 412 5.84 -9.00 9.38
N VAL A 413 5.81 -8.45 10.58
CA VAL A 413 4.81 -7.50 11.08
C VAL A 413 5.43 -6.11 11.09
N THR A 414 4.71 -5.13 10.57
CA THR A 414 5.09 -3.73 10.69
C THR A 414 4.00 -3.02 11.46
N ARG A 415 4.34 -2.51 12.65
CA ARG A 415 3.42 -1.68 13.43
C ARG A 415 3.12 -0.42 12.65
N GLN A 416 1.85 -0.07 12.64
CA GLN A 416 1.33 1.13 12.02
C GLN A 416 0.75 2.03 13.09
N GLY A 417 0.62 3.32 12.77
CA GLY A 417 -0.06 4.26 13.63
C GLY A 417 -1.53 3.91 13.85
N ARG A 418 -2.22 4.79 14.58
CA ARG A 418 -3.65 4.68 14.81
C ARG A 418 -4.42 4.77 13.50
N LYS A 419 -5.42 3.90 13.32
CA LYS A 419 -6.37 3.95 12.20
C LYS A 419 -7.75 4.22 12.75
N ASP A 420 -8.50 5.10 12.09
CA ASP A 420 -9.81 5.55 12.55
C ASP A 420 -10.88 4.48 12.46
N PHE A 421 -10.75 3.57 11.50
CA PHE A 421 -11.63 2.43 11.32
C PHE A 421 -10.92 1.25 10.66
N PHE A 422 -11.51 0.07 10.79
CA PHE A 422 -11.03 -1.20 10.27
C PHE A 422 -12.13 -1.85 9.46
N ILE A 423 -11.83 -2.18 8.21
CA ILE A 423 -12.79 -2.74 7.25
C ILE A 423 -12.84 -4.26 7.38
N LYS A 424 -14.05 -4.82 7.51
CA LYS A 424 -14.29 -6.27 7.46
C LYS A 424 -14.11 -6.81 6.05
N SER A 425 -13.49 -7.97 5.89
CA SER A 425 -13.53 -8.73 4.64
C SER A 425 -13.43 -10.24 4.92
N ASN A 426 -13.60 -11.04 3.87
CA ASN A 426 -13.35 -12.47 3.93
C ASN A 426 -12.31 -12.80 2.86
N LYS A 427 -11.12 -13.23 3.29
CA LYS A 427 -9.98 -13.53 2.41
C LYS A 427 -9.30 -14.80 2.89
N ASN A 428 -8.89 -15.65 1.94
CA ASN A 428 -8.17 -16.90 2.21
C ASN A 428 -8.82 -17.75 3.30
N SER A 429 -10.14 -17.89 3.23
CA SER A 429 -10.97 -18.64 4.20
C SER A 429 -10.93 -18.11 5.64
N VAL A 430 -10.40 -16.90 5.87
CA VAL A 430 -10.48 -16.19 7.15
C VAL A 430 -11.41 -15.00 7.00
N GLN A 431 -12.39 -14.88 7.90
CA GLN A 431 -13.25 -13.71 7.98
C GLN A 431 -12.71 -12.74 9.03
N SER A 432 -12.50 -11.48 8.64
CA SER A 432 -12.17 -10.40 9.55
C SER A 432 -13.39 -9.62 10.02
N LEU A 433 -13.25 -8.97 11.16
CA LEU A 433 -14.25 -8.10 11.78
C LEU A 433 -13.99 -6.64 11.42
N GLY A 434 -15.06 -5.87 11.36
CA GLY A 434 -14.99 -4.42 11.17
C GLY A 434 -15.02 -3.72 12.52
N LYS A 435 -14.36 -2.57 12.61
CA LYS A 435 -14.36 -1.72 13.81
C LYS A 435 -14.40 -0.25 13.41
N TYR A 436 -15.40 0.49 13.87
CA TYR A 436 -15.60 1.92 13.59
C TYR A 436 -15.10 2.80 14.73
N GLN A 437 -13.96 2.43 15.31
CA GLN A 437 -13.32 3.14 16.42
C GLN A 437 -11.82 3.17 16.17
N SER A 438 -11.21 4.29 16.54
CA SER A 438 -9.78 4.48 16.31
C SER A 438 -8.95 3.57 17.22
N ALA A 439 -8.07 2.76 16.63
CA ALA A 439 -7.18 1.87 17.37
C ALA A 439 -5.83 1.75 16.67
N ASN A 440 -4.80 1.33 17.42
CA ASN A 440 -3.49 1.05 16.85
C ASN A 440 -3.58 -0.13 15.88
N SER A 441 -2.77 -0.08 14.83
CA SER A 441 -2.84 -1.04 13.75
C SER A 441 -1.48 -1.63 13.39
N PHE A 442 -1.48 -2.68 12.59
CA PHE A 442 -0.28 -3.26 12.01
C PHE A 442 -0.57 -3.84 10.63
N THR A 443 0.48 -4.00 9.83
CA THR A 443 0.47 -4.66 8.53
C THR A 443 1.32 -5.92 8.60
N ILE A 444 1.05 -6.88 7.73
CA ILE A 444 1.80 -8.13 7.62
C ILE A 444 2.35 -8.26 6.20
N SER A 445 3.58 -8.74 6.07
CA SER A 445 4.28 -8.97 4.80
C SER A 445 5.00 -10.31 4.80
N LYS A 446 5.20 -10.88 3.60
CA LYS A 446 6.04 -12.08 3.41
C LYS A 446 7.49 -11.77 3.74
N VAL A 447 8.16 -12.74 4.37
CA VAL A 447 9.61 -12.67 4.58
C VAL A 447 10.30 -12.87 3.23
N ALA A 448 10.88 -11.80 2.69
CA ALA A 448 11.66 -11.88 1.46
C ALA A 448 12.95 -12.66 1.70
N VAL A 449 13.32 -13.53 0.75
CA VAL A 449 14.55 -14.34 0.79
C VAL A 449 15.49 -13.88 -0.31
N LYS A 450 16.76 -13.63 0.02
CA LYS A 450 17.79 -13.20 -0.95
C LYS A 450 19.05 -14.04 -0.81
N ALA A 451 19.50 -14.63 -1.91
CA ALA A 451 20.81 -15.27 -1.99
C ALA A 451 21.91 -14.20 -2.11
N ILE A 452 23.00 -14.37 -1.37
CA ILE A 452 24.08 -13.40 -1.28
C ILE A 452 25.43 -14.06 -1.57
N THR A 453 26.45 -13.25 -1.81
CA THR A 453 27.83 -13.72 -1.96
C THR A 453 28.60 -13.54 -0.65
N CYS A 454 29.73 -14.23 -0.51
CA CYS A 454 30.52 -14.21 0.71
C CYS A 454 31.13 -12.83 1.05
N ASP A 455 31.24 -11.92 0.08
CA ASP A 455 31.71 -10.54 0.24
C ASP A 455 30.59 -9.54 0.54
N THR A 456 29.32 -9.97 0.48
CA THR A 456 28.18 -9.07 0.70
C THR A 456 28.16 -8.52 2.13
N THR A 457 27.87 -7.22 2.25
CA THR A 457 27.80 -6.49 3.53
C THR A 457 26.38 -5.99 3.83
N VAL A 458 26.07 -5.73 5.10
CA VAL A 458 24.71 -5.31 5.52
C VAL A 458 24.30 -3.96 4.94
N ALA A 459 25.27 -3.07 4.71
CA ALA A 459 25.04 -1.76 4.10
C ALA A 459 24.34 -1.82 2.74
N GLN A 460 24.49 -2.92 2.00
CA GLN A 460 23.93 -3.11 0.66
C GLN A 460 22.54 -3.74 0.65
N LEU A 461 22.10 -4.32 1.78
CA LEU A 461 20.92 -5.19 1.82
C LEU A 461 19.80 -4.69 2.73
N CYS A 462 20.16 -4.01 3.81
CA CYS A 462 19.20 -3.56 4.79
C CYS A 462 19.04 -2.04 4.68
N PRO A 463 17.84 -1.53 4.35
CA PRO A 463 17.56 -0.10 4.43
C PRO A 463 17.55 0.29 5.91
N TYR A 464 18.57 1.01 6.37
CA TYR A 464 18.56 1.56 7.75
C TYR A 464 17.71 2.83 7.84
N GLU A 465 16.63 2.86 7.09
CA GLU A 465 15.63 3.92 7.06
C GLU A 465 14.61 3.65 8.17
N LYS A 466 14.08 4.73 8.75
CA LYS A 466 13.03 4.67 9.77
C LYS A 466 11.66 4.86 9.10
N PRO A 467 10.61 4.09 9.47
CA PRO A 467 10.60 3.05 10.49
C PRO A 467 11.44 1.84 10.05
N ALA A 468 12.18 1.25 10.99
CA ALA A 468 13.20 0.22 10.71
C ALA A 468 12.64 -0.88 9.79
N THR A 469 13.11 -0.89 8.54
CA THR A 469 12.70 -1.92 7.58
C THR A 469 13.33 -3.26 7.95
N HIS A 470 12.60 -4.31 7.66
CA HIS A 470 13.05 -5.68 7.88
C HIS A 470 14.14 -6.03 6.88
N CYS A 471 15.27 -6.56 7.36
CA CYS A 471 16.22 -7.19 6.45
C CYS A 471 15.56 -8.44 5.84
N PRO A 472 15.76 -8.68 4.53
CA PRO A 472 15.40 -9.97 3.95
C PRO A 472 16.16 -11.09 4.67
N ARG A 473 15.55 -12.27 4.72
CA ARG A 473 16.26 -13.50 5.09
C ARG A 473 17.31 -13.79 4.05
N LEU A 474 18.53 -14.09 4.47
CA LEU A 474 19.65 -14.25 3.55
C LEU A 474 20.03 -15.72 3.43
N TYR A 475 20.41 -16.14 2.23
CA TYR A 475 21.02 -17.44 1.99
C TYR A 475 22.50 -17.27 1.69
N CYS A 476 23.34 -17.83 2.55
CA CYS A 476 24.78 -17.84 2.41
C CYS A 476 25.26 -19.08 1.68
N PRO A 477 26.15 -18.93 0.67
CA PRO A 477 26.75 -20.06 -0.02
C PRO A 477 27.78 -20.76 0.87
N ARG A 478 28.19 -21.95 0.44
CA ARG A 478 29.27 -22.72 1.07
C ARG A 478 30.65 -22.12 0.76
N ASN A 479 31.64 -22.49 1.57
CA ASN A 479 33.06 -22.20 1.43
C ASN A 479 33.48 -20.72 1.48
N CYS A 480 32.74 -19.89 2.20
CA CYS A 480 33.09 -18.47 2.41
C CYS A 480 34.39 -18.22 3.20
N LEU A 481 35.08 -19.27 3.69
CA LEU A 481 36.42 -19.17 4.27
C LEU A 481 37.55 -19.17 3.24
N GLU A 482 37.31 -19.64 2.02
CA GLU A 482 38.32 -19.74 0.96
C GLU A 482 38.55 -18.40 0.24
N ASP A 483 37.61 -17.46 0.39
CA ASP A 483 37.68 -16.13 -0.20
C ASP A 483 38.73 -15.21 0.46
N ASN A 484 39.23 -14.25 -0.32
CA ASN A 484 40.28 -13.33 0.10
C ASN A 484 39.94 -12.63 1.43
N PRO A 485 40.75 -12.83 2.50
CA PRO A 485 40.50 -12.27 3.82
C PRO A 485 40.39 -10.73 3.86
N HIS A 486 41.03 -10.05 2.90
CA HIS A 486 41.02 -8.59 2.80
C HIS A 486 39.68 -8.02 2.30
N ILE A 487 38.91 -8.80 1.54
CA ILE A 487 37.62 -8.38 0.96
C ILE A 487 36.48 -8.73 1.94
N SER A 488 36.57 -9.89 2.60
CA SER A 488 35.48 -10.42 3.42
C SER A 488 35.76 -10.27 4.92
N ARG A 489 36.17 -9.09 5.38
CA ARG A 489 36.59 -8.88 6.79
C ARG A 489 35.47 -9.18 7.78
N VAL A 490 35.84 -9.56 9.01
CA VAL A 490 34.89 -9.72 10.13
C VAL A 490 35.36 -8.83 11.27
N ILE A 491 34.57 -7.82 11.62
CA ILE A 491 34.93 -6.82 12.63
C ILE A 491 33.93 -6.90 13.78
N GLY A 492 34.41 -7.29 14.96
CA GLY A 492 33.60 -7.45 16.16
C GLY A 492 33.14 -8.87 16.44
N THR A 493 32.38 -9.01 17.53
CA THR A 493 31.91 -10.28 18.10
C THR A 493 30.55 -10.06 18.72
N LYS A 494 29.59 -10.97 18.45
CA LYS A 494 28.13 -10.87 18.77
C LYS A 494 27.42 -9.72 18.06
N ILE A 495 28.06 -8.55 17.94
CA ILE A 495 27.65 -7.39 17.16
C ILE A 495 28.81 -7.06 16.21
N TYR A 496 28.50 -7.04 14.93
CA TYR A 496 29.47 -6.84 13.85
C TYR A 496 29.27 -5.46 13.24
N SER A 497 30.37 -4.83 12.82
CA SER A 497 30.28 -3.59 12.03
C SER A 497 29.65 -3.90 10.67
N ASP A 498 28.85 -2.97 10.14
CA ASP A 498 28.29 -2.98 8.78
C ASP A 498 29.28 -3.21 7.64
N LYS A 499 30.58 -3.02 7.88
CA LYS A 499 31.66 -3.34 6.93
C LYS A 499 32.05 -4.82 6.91
N SER A 500 31.51 -5.62 7.83
CA SER A 500 31.81 -7.05 7.91
C SER A 500 31.04 -7.84 6.86
N SER A 501 31.67 -8.88 6.31
CA SER A 501 30.98 -9.90 5.52
C SER A 501 29.91 -10.58 6.38
N ILE A 502 28.69 -10.65 5.85
CA ILE A 502 27.56 -11.26 6.58
C ILE A 502 27.79 -12.76 6.78
N CYS A 503 28.14 -13.49 5.71
CA CYS A 503 28.29 -14.94 5.77
C CYS A 503 29.48 -15.36 6.65
N ARG A 504 30.61 -14.66 6.58
CA ARG A 504 31.74 -14.94 7.48
C ARG A 504 31.42 -14.54 8.92
N ALA A 505 30.69 -13.46 9.16
CA ALA A 505 30.21 -13.13 10.50
C ALA A 505 29.24 -14.20 11.04
N ALA A 506 28.41 -14.81 10.19
CA ALA A 506 27.51 -15.90 10.56
C ALA A 506 28.26 -17.20 10.89
N ILE A 507 29.29 -17.56 10.12
CA ILE A 507 30.19 -18.68 10.44
C ILE A 507 30.92 -18.38 11.76
N HIS A 508 31.49 -17.19 11.92
CA HIS A 508 32.17 -16.77 13.15
C HIS A 508 31.23 -16.88 14.36
N ALA A 509 29.97 -16.43 14.22
CA ALA A 509 28.94 -16.53 15.26
C ALA A 509 28.45 -17.97 15.53
N GLY A 510 28.87 -18.95 14.72
CA GLY A 510 28.44 -20.34 14.82
C GLY A 510 26.98 -20.55 14.43
N VAL A 511 26.43 -19.65 13.60
CA VAL A 511 25.04 -19.63 13.14
C VAL A 511 24.83 -20.49 11.89
N ILE A 512 25.88 -20.62 11.06
CA ILE A 512 25.93 -21.54 9.92
C ILE A 512 27.31 -22.19 9.86
N ARG A 513 27.43 -23.30 9.14
CA ARG A 513 28.73 -23.91 8.86
C ARG A 513 29.28 -23.45 7.51
N ASN A 514 30.60 -23.46 7.40
CA ASN A 514 31.28 -23.08 6.16
C ASN A 514 30.99 -24.06 5.02
N ASP A 515 30.98 -25.36 5.28
CA ASP A 515 30.83 -26.41 4.26
C ASP A 515 29.40 -26.54 3.71
N SER A 516 28.40 -26.23 4.53
CA SER A 516 26.98 -26.31 4.14
C SER A 516 26.39 -24.98 3.67
N GLY A 517 26.93 -23.84 4.13
CA GLY A 517 26.20 -22.57 4.04
C GLY A 517 24.88 -22.63 4.81
N GLY A 518 23.90 -21.81 4.41
CA GLY A 518 22.54 -21.88 4.97
C GLY A 518 21.79 -20.56 5.04
N TYR A 519 20.56 -20.63 5.55
CA TYR A 519 19.73 -19.45 5.81
C TYR A 519 20.11 -18.77 7.12
N ILE A 520 20.14 -17.44 7.09
CA ILE A 520 20.41 -16.60 8.25
C ILE A 520 19.48 -15.40 8.29
N ASP A 521 19.21 -14.94 9.50
CA ASP A 521 18.52 -13.68 9.73
C ASP A 521 19.51 -12.62 10.22
N VAL A 522 19.37 -11.40 9.70
CA VAL A 522 20.22 -10.26 10.03
C VAL A 522 19.38 -9.17 10.66
N MET A 523 19.85 -8.64 11.79
CA MET A 523 19.22 -7.52 12.47
C MET A 523 20.15 -6.31 12.47
N PRO A 524 19.76 -5.19 11.84
CA PRO A 524 20.44 -3.91 11.98
C PRO A 524 20.37 -3.44 13.43
N VAL A 525 21.50 -2.99 13.97
CA VAL A 525 21.58 -2.37 15.30
C VAL A 525 22.36 -1.08 15.24
N GLU A 526 22.23 -0.25 16.28
CA GLU A 526 23.02 0.96 16.41
C GLU A 526 24.51 0.63 16.53
N LYS A 527 25.35 1.51 15.98
CA LYS A 527 26.80 1.36 16.00
C LYS A 527 27.34 1.29 17.43
N ARG A 528 28.43 0.53 17.61
CA ARG A 528 29.19 0.57 18.86
C ARG A 528 30.41 1.47 18.75
N ARG A 529 30.78 2.09 19.87
CA ARG A 529 32.05 2.83 20.02
C ARG A 529 33.25 1.89 20.03
N HIS A 530 33.05 0.63 20.42
CA HIS A 530 34.09 -0.38 20.47
C HIS A 530 33.58 -1.75 20.01
N TYR A 531 34.33 -2.38 19.10
CA TYR A 531 34.13 -3.75 18.65
C TYR A 531 35.28 -4.62 19.16
N THR A 532 34.94 -5.71 19.85
CA THR A 532 35.91 -6.64 20.45
C THR A 532 36.23 -7.78 19.49
N ALA A 533 37.52 -8.05 19.29
CA ALA A 533 38.04 -9.17 18.51
C ALA A 533 37.85 -10.50 19.26
N SER A 534 37.61 -11.58 18.54
CA SER A 534 37.65 -12.95 19.08
C SER A 534 38.01 -13.96 18.00
N ASN A 535 38.44 -15.16 18.40
CA ASN A 535 38.63 -16.28 17.49
C ASN A 535 37.51 -17.31 17.74
N GLN A 536 36.59 -17.46 16.80
CA GLN A 536 35.46 -18.37 16.90
C GLN A 536 35.24 -19.08 15.56
N ASN A 537 34.94 -20.39 15.62
CA ASN A 537 34.58 -21.20 14.46
C ASN A 537 35.57 -21.08 13.28
N GLY A 538 36.87 -20.98 13.58
CA GLY A 538 37.94 -20.88 12.58
C GLY A 538 38.13 -19.49 11.96
N ILE A 539 37.46 -18.46 12.47
CA ILE A 539 37.60 -17.07 12.01
C ILE A 539 38.14 -16.21 13.16
N PHE A 540 39.20 -15.45 12.89
CA PHE A 540 39.64 -14.37 13.76
C PHE A 540 38.95 -13.06 13.36
N SER A 541 38.17 -12.47 14.25
CA SER A 541 37.56 -11.16 14.03
C SER A 541 38.46 -10.02 14.49
N GLU A 542 38.37 -8.89 13.82
CA GLU A 542 39.15 -7.70 14.12
C GLU A 542 38.47 -6.82 15.19
N SER A 543 39.28 -6.07 15.93
CA SER A 543 38.80 -5.05 16.84
C SER A 543 38.79 -3.68 16.16
N LEU A 544 37.83 -2.83 16.54
CA LEU A 544 37.71 -1.48 15.99
C LEU A 544 37.26 -0.51 17.09
N GLN A 545 38.00 0.58 17.25
CA GLN A 545 37.71 1.64 18.23
C GLN A 545 37.27 2.91 17.51
N ASN A 546 36.25 3.56 18.06
CA ASN A 546 35.69 4.84 17.61
C ASN A 546 35.58 4.98 16.08
N PRO A 547 34.91 4.05 15.38
CA PRO A 547 34.78 4.17 13.94
C PRO A 547 34.03 5.45 13.54
N PRO A 548 34.56 6.23 12.57
CA PRO A 548 33.88 7.41 12.05
C PRO A 548 32.67 6.97 11.21
N GLY A 549 31.47 7.39 11.62
CA GLY A 549 30.23 6.92 11.00
C GLY A 549 30.03 5.40 11.13
N GLY A 550 29.03 4.87 10.42
CA GLY A 550 28.79 3.43 10.33
C GLY A 550 27.60 2.93 11.15
N ARG A 551 27.18 1.71 10.81
CA ARG A 551 26.03 0.99 11.37
C ARG A 551 26.52 -0.38 11.84
N ALA A 552 25.69 -1.13 12.54
CA ALA A 552 26.06 -2.44 13.05
C ALA A 552 24.97 -3.47 12.78
N PHE A 553 25.30 -4.74 12.97
CA PHE A 553 24.33 -5.81 12.84
C PHE A 553 24.60 -7.00 13.77
N ARG A 554 23.56 -7.81 13.95
CA ARG A 554 23.59 -9.13 14.58
C ARG A 554 23.10 -10.17 13.59
N VAL A 555 23.59 -11.40 13.74
CA VAL A 555 23.20 -12.55 12.92
C VAL A 555 22.53 -13.60 13.80
N PHE A 556 21.52 -14.27 13.25
CA PHE A 556 20.67 -15.23 13.95
C PHE A 556 20.46 -16.47 13.09
N ALA A 557 20.29 -17.62 13.76
CA ALA A 557 20.02 -18.88 13.11
C ALA A 557 18.59 -18.96 12.60
N VAL A 558 18.45 -19.71 11.52
CA VAL A 558 17.18 -20.20 10.99
C VAL A 558 17.20 -21.70 11.20
N ILE A 559 16.27 -22.21 12.00
CA ILE A 559 16.20 -23.61 12.44
C ILE A 559 14.91 -24.20 11.94
#